data_AF-A8WIH5-F1
#
_entry.id   AF-A8WIH5-F1
#
_cell.length_a   1.000
_cell.length_b   1.000
_cell.length_c   1.000
_cell.angle_alpha   90.00
_cell.angle_beta   90.00
_cell.angle_gamma   90.00
#
_symmetry.space_group_name_H-M   'P 1'
#
loop_
_entity.id
_entity.type
_entity.pdbx_description
1 polymer ?
#
loop_
_entity_poly.entity_id
_entity_poly.type
_entity_poly.pdbx_seq_one_letter_code
_entity_poly.pdbx_strand_id
1 'polypeptide(L)' 'MSNSDFDKNGIDSTGTHWLQYAAFAFSAFAIFTTWAFFFDYKFHNFILNILRVFNCSGFNCNGVY' A
#
# COMPACT_ATOMS: atom_id res chain seq x y z
N MET A 1 7.86 -0.91 -31.03
CA MET A 1 7.90 -0.01 -29.86
C MET A 1 7.54 -0.83 -28.64
N SER A 2 8.51 -1.11 -27.78
CA SER A 2 8.29 -1.53 -26.40
C SER A 2 9.22 -0.66 -25.56
N ASN A 3 8.69 0.41 -24.97
CA ASN A 3 9.43 1.29 -24.06
C ASN A 3 9.44 0.68 -22.64
N SER A 4 9.73 -0.61 -22.54
CA SER A 4 9.83 -1.33 -21.27
C SER A 4 11.31 -1.47 -20.94
N ASP A 5 11.72 -0.97 -19.78
CA ASP A 5 13.05 -1.24 -19.20
C ASP A 5 13.23 -2.73 -18.83
N PHE A 6 12.13 -3.50 -18.84
CA PHE A 6 12.11 -4.93 -18.58
C PHE A 6 12.03 -5.73 -19.88
N ASP A 7 12.75 -6.83 -19.91
CA ASP A 7 12.70 -7.82 -20.99
C ASP A 7 11.37 -8.61 -21.00
N LYS A 8 11.25 -9.55 -21.93
CA LYS A 8 10.06 -10.42 -22.07
C LYS A 8 9.78 -11.30 -20.85
N ASN A 9 10.77 -11.52 -20.01
CA ASN A 9 10.68 -12.29 -18.77
C ASN A 9 10.47 -11.37 -17.56
N GLY A 10 10.35 -10.05 -17.77
CA GLY A 10 10.14 -9.09 -16.71
C GLY A 10 11.42 -8.70 -15.95
N ILE A 11 12.59 -8.96 -16.52
CA ILE A 11 13.90 -8.73 -15.90
C ILE A 11 14.52 -7.46 -16.51
N ASP A 12 15.07 -6.59 -15.67
CA ASP A 12 15.76 -5.37 -16.12
C ASP A 12 17.23 -5.65 -16.52
N SER A 13 17.95 -4.60 -16.95
CA SER A 13 19.38 -4.70 -17.30
C SER A 13 20.30 -5.14 -16.16
N THR A 14 19.84 -5.04 -14.90
CA THR A 14 20.61 -5.44 -13.71
C THR A 14 20.30 -6.86 -13.24
N GLY A 15 19.34 -7.55 -13.88
CA GLY A 15 18.90 -8.88 -13.49
C GLY A 15 17.77 -8.90 -12.46
N THR A 16 17.22 -7.73 -12.12
CA THR A 16 16.13 -7.55 -11.15
C THR A 16 14.78 -7.72 -11.83
N HIS A 17 13.92 -8.56 -11.26
CA HIS A 17 12.57 -8.75 -11.80
C HIS A 17 11.63 -7.62 -11.33
N TRP A 18 10.71 -7.15 -12.18
CA TRP A 18 9.78 -6.07 -11.82
C TRP A 18 8.96 -6.35 -10.55
N LEU A 19 8.63 -7.62 -10.26
CA LEU A 19 7.96 -8.00 -9.01
C LEU A 19 8.82 -7.73 -7.77
N GLN A 20 10.15 -7.80 -7.86
CA GLN A 20 11.03 -7.46 -6.74
C GLN A 20 10.98 -5.96 -6.44
N TYR A 21 10.97 -5.11 -7.49
CA TYR A 21 10.73 -3.68 -7.32
C TYR A 21 9.35 -3.39 -6.73
N ALA A 22 8.32 -4.07 -7.20
CA ALA A 22 6.97 -3.94 -6.64
C ALA A 22 6.93 -4.35 -5.17
N ALA A 23 7.48 -5.52 -4.83
CA ALA A 23 7.53 -6.00 -3.45
C ALA A 23 8.29 -5.05 -2.53
N PHE A 24 9.39 -4.45 -3.01
CA PHE A 24 10.14 -3.45 -2.27
C PHE A 24 9.31 -2.18 -2.03
N ALA A 25 8.67 -1.64 -3.08
CA ALA A 25 7.82 -0.46 -2.97
C ALA A 25 6.64 -0.68 -2.03
N PHE A 26 5.94 -1.82 -2.14
CA PHE A 26 4.83 -2.16 -1.25
C PHE A 26 5.29 -2.36 0.19
N SER A 27 6.43 -3.00 0.42
CA SER A 27 7.01 -3.16 1.76
C SER A 27 7.37 -1.81 2.38
N ALA A 28 8.04 -0.94 1.62
CA ALA A 28 8.40 0.40 2.09
C ALA A 28 7.16 1.24 2.41
N PHE A 29 6.15 1.20 1.54
CA PHE A 29 4.87 1.85 1.78
C PHE A 29 4.20 1.32 3.04
N ALA A 30 4.10 0.00 3.21
CA ALA A 30 3.49 -0.63 4.37
C ALA A 30 4.19 -0.24 5.68
N ILE A 31 5.53 -0.20 5.70
CA ILE A 31 6.32 0.23 6.85
C ILE A 31 6.00 1.69 7.18
N PHE A 32 6.04 2.57 6.17
CA PHE A 32 5.76 3.99 6.35
C PHE A 32 4.33 4.22 6.86
N THR A 33 3.33 3.60 6.24
CA THR A 33 1.92 3.76 6.65
C THR A 33 1.67 3.19 8.03
N THR A 34 2.33 2.09 8.41
CA THR A 34 2.23 1.52 9.76
C THR A 34 2.79 2.50 10.78
N TRP A 35 4.00 3.04 10.54
CA TRP A 35 4.58 4.05 11.42
C TRP A 35 3.68 5.29 11.51
N ALA A 36 3.24 5.84 10.38
CA ALA A 36 2.38 7.01 10.35
C ALA A 36 1.05 6.77 11.09
N PHE A 37 0.49 5.56 11.00
CA PHE A 37 -0.74 5.19 11.71
C PHE A 37 -0.58 5.19 13.23
N PHE A 38 0.57 4.80 13.77
CA PHE A 38 0.79 4.77 15.22
C PHE A 38 1.32 6.09 15.79
N PHE A 39 2.08 6.86 15.02
CA PHE A 39 2.81 8.02 15.53
C PHE A 39 2.27 9.38 15.04
N ASP A 40 1.41 9.42 14.02
CA ASP A 40 0.72 10.64 13.59
C ASP A 40 -0.79 10.52 13.84
N TYR A 41 -1.29 11.27 14.82
CA TYR A 41 -2.71 11.26 15.19
C TYR A 41 -3.65 11.69 14.06
N LYS A 42 -3.23 12.61 13.18
CA LYS A 42 -4.06 13.04 12.04
C LYS A 42 -4.15 11.92 11.01
N PHE A 43 -3.03 11.25 10.72
CA PHE A 43 -3.01 10.12 9.81
C PHE A 43 -3.78 8.92 10.38
N HIS A 44 -3.63 8.63 11.67
CA HIS A 44 -4.41 7.62 12.39
C HIS A 44 -5.93 7.81 12.21
N ASN A 45 -6.41 9.02 12.54
CA ASN A 45 -7.83 9.36 12.42
C ASN A 45 -8.33 9.33 10.97
N PHE A 46 -7.49 9.72 10.01
CA PHE A 46 -7.82 9.63 8.59
C PHE A 46 -8.05 8.19 8.14
N ILE A 47 -7.15 7.27 8.51
CA ILE A 47 -7.29 5.85 8.21
C ILE A 47 -8.51 5.23 8.90
N LEU A 48 -8.75 5.55 10.18
CA LEU A 48 -9.95 5.08 10.88
C LEU A 48 -11.24 5.60 10.24
N ASN A 49 -11.28 6.84 9.77
CA ASN A 49 -12.44 7.38 9.05
C ASN A 49 -12.67 6.65 7.73
N ILE A 50 -11.61 6.34 6.98
CA ILE A 50 -11.73 5.54 5.76
C ILE A 50 -12.26 4.13 6.07
N LEU A 51 -11.66 3.44 7.05
CA LEU A 51 -12.11 2.12 7.47
C LEU A 51 -13.56 2.14 7.98
N ARG A 52 -13.95 3.22 8.68
CA ARG A 52 -15.33 3.45 9.10
C ARG A 52 -16.25 3.62 7.91
N VAL A 53 -15.90 4.39 6.88
CA VAL A 53 -16.70 4.50 5.64
C VAL A 53 -16.83 3.13 4.97
N PHE A 54 -15.75 2.37 4.81
CA PHE A 54 -15.82 1.04 4.22
C PHE A 54 -16.68 0.06 5.02
N ASN A 55 -16.51 0.01 6.34
CA ASN A 55 -17.34 -0.83 7.22
C ASN A 55 -18.79 -0.35 7.22
N CYS A 56 -19.04 0.96 7.27
CA CYS A 56 -20.40 1.50 7.19
C CYS A 56 -21.06 1.36 5.82
N SER A 57 -20.30 1.04 4.77
CA SER A 57 -20.82 0.77 3.43
C SER A 57 -21.16 -0.71 3.19
N GLY A 58 -21.02 -1.60 4.19
CA GLY A 58 -21.34 -3.03 4.02
C GLY A 58 -21.37 -3.93 5.28
N PHE A 59 -20.73 -3.57 6.39
CA PHE A 59 -20.70 -4.30 7.66
C PHE A 59 -20.99 -3.37 8.86
N ASN A 60 -22.28 -3.30 9.23
CA ASN A 60 -22.83 -2.80 10.50
C ASN A 60 -21.97 -1.80 11.32
N CYS A 61 -22.32 -0.51 11.26
CA CYS A 61 -21.66 0.63 11.93
C CYS A 61 -21.67 0.65 13.48
N ASN A 62 -21.93 -0.45 14.18
CA ASN A 62 -22.25 -0.41 15.62
C ASN A 62 -21.09 -0.69 16.59
N GLY A 63 -19.82 -0.69 16.16
CA GLY A 63 -18.74 -1.21 17.04
C GLY A 63 -17.33 -0.64 16.90
N VAL A 64 -17.12 0.52 16.28
CA VAL A 64 -15.80 1.19 16.32
C VAL A 64 -15.88 2.36 17.31
N TYR A 65 -15.88 2.00 18.59
CA TYR A 65 -15.68 2.90 19.73
C TYR A 65 -14.18 3.08 19.98
#